data_AF-D8QSA7-F1
#
_entry.id   AF-D8QSA7-F1
#
_cell.length_a   1.000
_cell.length_b   1.000
_cell.length_c   1.000
_cell.angle_alpha   90.00
_cell.angle_beta   90.00
_cell.angle_gamma   90.00
#
_symmetry.space_group_name_H-M   'P 1'
#
loop_
_entity.id
_entity.type
_entity.pdbx_description
1 polymer ?
#
loop_
_entity_poly.entity_id
_entity_poly.type
_entity_poly.pdbx_seq_one_letter_code
_entity_poly.pdbx_strand_id
1 'polypeptide(L)' 'PDQATFVCVLAACSHAGLLEVAYENFCSITVNYGLSLLEDHCRCMVDLLGCSGQQEEAD' A
#
# COMPACT_ATOMS: atom_id res chain seq x y z
N PRO A 1 -4.49 -15.27 -2.85
CA PRO A 1 -4.85 -13.88 -3.25
C PRO A 1 -4.09 -13.56 -4.53
N ASP A 2 -4.75 -12.89 -5.46
CA ASP A 2 -4.18 -12.53 -6.76
C ASP A 2 -3.71 -11.07 -6.75
N GLN A 3 -2.89 -10.66 -7.72
CA GLN A 3 -2.43 -9.26 -7.82
C GLN A 3 -3.60 -8.26 -7.75
N ALA A 4 -4.73 -8.55 -8.39
CA ALA A 4 -5.91 -7.69 -8.33
C ALA A 4 -6.47 -7.52 -6.91
N THR A 5 -6.41 -8.56 -6.07
CA THR A 5 -6.84 -8.48 -4.67
C THR A 5 -5.98 -7.49 -3.89
N PHE A 6 -4.67 -7.53 -4.09
CA PHE A 6 -3.74 -6.61 -3.43
C PHE A 6 -3.91 -5.16 -3.87
N VAL A 7 -4.14 -4.92 -5.18
CA VAL A 7 -4.46 -3.58 -5.67
C VAL A 7 -5.72 -3.03 -4.99
N CYS A 8 -6.78 -3.82 -4.86
CA CYS A 8 -8.00 -3.39 -4.17
C CYS A 8 -7.74 -3.07 -2.69
N VAL A 9 -6.95 -3.90 -1.99
CA VAL A 9 -6.60 -3.66 -0.57
C VAL A 9 -5.77 -2.38 -0.44
N LEU A 10 -4.72 -2.20 -1.25
CA LEU A 10 -3.88 -1.00 -1.22
C LEU A 10 -4.68 0.27 -1.57
N ALA A 11 -5.59 0.20 -2.53
CA ALA A 11 -6.48 1.31 -2.87
C ALA A 11 -7.42 1.67 -1.72
N ALA A 12 -8.00 0.67 -1.05
CA ALA A 12 -8.83 0.88 0.14
C ALA A 12 -8.02 1.47 1.31
N CYS A 13 -6.80 0.98 1.54
CA CYS A 13 -5.89 1.52 2.54
C CYS A 13 -5.49 2.97 2.23
N SER A 14 -5.32 3.32 0.95
CA SER A 14 -5.06 4.71 0.55
C SER A 14 -6.22 5.63 0.90
N HIS A 15 -7.44 5.21 0.58
CA HIS A 15 -8.63 5.96 0.95
C HIS A 15 -8.84 6.09 2.46
N ALA A 16 -8.41 5.09 3.23
CA ALA A 16 -8.54 5.06 4.69
C ALA A 16 -7.35 5.69 5.43
N GLY A 17 -6.27 6.07 4.74
CA GLY A 17 -5.03 6.57 5.35
C GLY A 17 -4.28 5.51 6.17
N LEU A 18 -4.49 4.21 5.90
CA LEU A 18 -3.91 3.11 6.67
C LEU A 18 -2.56 2.69 6.10
N LEU A 19 -1.53 3.51 6.36
CA LEU A 19 -0.18 3.29 5.82
C LEU A 19 0.44 1.97 6.30
N GLU A 20 0.32 1.66 7.59
CA GLU A 20 0.93 0.47 8.20
C GLU A 20 0.38 -0.82 7.58
N VAL A 21 -0.95 -0.92 7.47
CA VAL A 21 -1.64 -2.06 6.84
C VAL A 21 -1.31 -2.17 5.36
N ALA A 22 -1.24 -1.05 4.63
CA ALA A 22 -0.84 -1.06 3.23
C ALA A 22 0.59 -1.59 3.07
N TYR A 23 1.51 -1.17 3.93
CA TYR A 23 2.91 -1.56 3.89
C TYR A 23 3.11 -3.05 4.19
N GLU A 24 2.44 -3.59 5.22
CA GLU A 24 2.48 -5.02 5.53
C GLU A 24 1.94 -5.88 4.37
N ASN A 25 0.85 -5.44 3.75
CA ASN A 25 0.30 -6.11 2.57
C ASN A 25 1.27 -6.03 1.38
N PHE A 26 1.86 -4.86 1.13
CA PHE A 26 2.80 -4.64 0.05
C PHE A 26 4.06 -5.52 0.18
N CYS A 27 4.66 -5.59 1.37
CA CYS A 27 5.79 -6.50 1.63
C CYS A 27 5.39 -7.96 1.50
N SER A 28 4.18 -8.33 1.91
CA SER A 28 3.70 -9.70 1.76
C SER A 28 3.57 -10.14 0.30
N ILE A 29 3.24 -9.24 -0.64
CA ILE A 29 3.12 -9.55 -2.09
C ILE A 29 4.38 -10.20 -2.63
N THR A 30 5.55 -9.63 -2.34
CA THR A 30 6.85 -10.15 -2.78
C THR A 30 7.41 -11.21 -1.86
N VAL A 31 7.32 -11.03 -0.54
CA VAL A 31 7.96 -11.93 0.44
C VAL A 31 7.17 -13.22 0.65
N ASN A 32 5.85 -13.11 0.85
CA ASN A 32 4.98 -14.26 1.15
C ASN A 32 4.41 -14.91 -0.11
N TYR A 33 4.07 -14.11 -1.13
CA TYR A 33 3.41 -14.61 -2.34
C TYR A 33 4.34 -14.72 -3.55
N GLY A 34 5.56 -14.17 -3.50
CA GLY A 34 6.51 -14.21 -4.62
C GLY A 34 6.01 -13.51 -5.88
N LEU A 35 5.04 -12.61 -5.75
CA LEU A 35 4.42 -11.90 -6.86
C LEU A 35 5.23 -10.64 -7.21
N SER A 36 5.33 -10.35 -8.49
CA SER A 36 5.94 -9.09 -8.95
C SER A 36 5.04 -7.91 -8.61
N LEU A 37 5.65 -6.85 -8.06
CA LEU A 37 5.00 -5.56 -7.88
C LEU A 37 4.71 -4.95 -9.26
N LEU A 38 3.43 -4.71 -9.59
CA LEU A 38 3.08 -3.89 -10.76
C LEU A 38 3.20 -2.40 -10.44
N GLU A 39 3.35 -1.62 -11.50
CA GLU A 39 3.35 -0.16 -11.48
C GLU A 39 2.13 0.41 -10.72
N ASP A 40 0.95 -0.20 -10.86
CA ASP A 40 -0.26 0.16 -10.09
C ASP A 40 -0.09 0.03 -8.57
N HIS A 41 0.62 -0.99 -8.07
CA HIS A 41 0.85 -1.17 -6.63
C HIS A 41 1.76 -0.06 -6.09
N CYS A 42 2.82 0.28 -6.83
CA CYS A 42 3.70 1.39 -6.48
C CYS A 42 2.97 2.72 -6.52
N ARG A 43 2.05 2.93 -7.48
CA ARG A 43 1.25 4.15 -7.54
C ARG A 43 0.36 4.31 -6.32
N CYS A 44 -0.32 3.25 -5.88
CA CYS A 44 -1.12 3.28 -4.65
C CYS A 44 -0.26 3.58 -3.41
N MET A 45 0.95 3.00 -3.31
CA MET A 45 1.87 3.27 -2.21
C MET A 45 2.43 4.70 -2.21
N VAL A 46 2.78 5.24 -3.38
CA VAL A 46 3.28 6.62 -3.51
C VAL A 46 2.18 7.62 -3.19
N ASP A 47 0.95 7.36 -3.61
CA ASP A 47 -0.22 8.19 -3.26
C ASP A 47 -0.52 8.15 -1.75
N LEU A 48 -0.41 6.95 -1.14
CA LEU A 48 -0.46 6.75 0.31
C LEU A 48 0.61 7.54 1.06
N LEU A 49 1.86 7.45 0.62
CA LEU A 49 2.99 8.15 1.22
C LEU A 49 2.88 9.67 1.02
N GLY A 50 2.36 10.11 -0.14
CA GLY A 50 2.09 11.52 -0.42
C GLY A 50 1.03 12.12 0.50
N CYS A 51 0.00 11.35 0.84
CA CYS A 51 -1.03 11.77 1.81
C CYS A 51 -0.58 11.59 3.27
N SER A 52 0.22 10.58 3.58
CA SER A 52 0.73 10.34 4.94
C SER A 52 1.90 11.26 5.32
N GLY A 53 2.56 11.89 4.34
CA GLY A 53 3.60 12.92 4.55
C GLY A 53 3.09 14.25 5.12
N GLN A 54 1.78 14.39 5.37
CA GLN A 54 1.21 15.48 6.17
C GLN A 54 0.88 15.08 7.62
N GLN A 55 1.23 13.86 8.06
CA GLN A 55 1.08 13.43 9.46
C GLN A 55 2.42 13.18 10.15
N GLU A 56 3.43 13.99 9.82
CA GLU A 56 4.55 14.19 10.74
C GLU A 56 3.99 14.96 11.96
N GLU A 57 3.77 14.22 13.04
CA GLU A 57 3.94 14.65 14.43
C GLU A 57 3.42 16.07 14.77
N ALA A 58 2.16 16.16 15.16
CA ALA A 58 1.68 17.23 16.02
C ALA A 58 1.54 16.69 17.46
N ASP A 59 2.66 16.68 18.20
CA ASP A 59 2.68 16.88 19.65
C ASP A 59 3.72 17.96 19.99
#